data_AF-C6JRY7-F1
#
_entry.id   AF-C6JRY7-F1
#
_cell.length_a   1.000
_cell.length_b   1.000
_cell.length_c   1.000
_cell.angle_alpha   90.00
_cell.angle_beta   90.00
_cell.angle_gamma   90.00
#
_symmetry.space_group_name_H-M   'P 1'
#
loop_
_entity.id
_entity.type
_entity.pdbx_description
1 polymer ?
#
loop_
_entity_poly.entity_id
_entity_poly.type
_entity_poly.pdbx_seq_one_letter_code
_entity_poly.pdbx_strand_id
1 'polypeptide(L)'
;PAQPYTHNSRGWNLDTYLEQELDRLLRLWETPHDRRGEFLCAHASSIRVVVTGGDADLIDAAPDHRAVGFDRVDLTRCREHGFRVTNTPDVLTDDVADLAVGLAIAALRRIPHADSYVRAGLWKANHGYYGLTTR
;
A
#
# COMPACT_ATOMS: atom_id res chain seq x y z
N PRO A 1 -17.83 -3.89 29.09
CA PRO A 1 -17.02 -5.13 29.08
C PRO A 1 -16.32 -5.30 27.72
N ALA A 2 -14.98 -5.20 27.70
CA ALA A 2 -14.20 -5.40 26.48
C ALA A 2 -14.38 -6.83 25.97
N GLN A 3 -14.69 -6.98 24.68
CA GLN A 3 -14.81 -8.29 24.03
C GLN A 3 -13.42 -8.96 23.92
N PRO A 4 -13.34 -10.30 24.00
CA PRO A 4 -12.06 -11.00 23.96
C PRO A 4 -11.52 -11.04 22.54
N TYR A 5 -10.30 -10.53 22.38
CA TYR A 5 -9.57 -10.54 21.11
C TYR A 5 -9.27 -11.97 20.64
N THR A 6 -9.79 -12.36 19.48
CA THR A 6 -9.48 -13.65 18.85
C THR A 6 -8.20 -13.55 18.02
N HIS A 7 -7.26 -14.46 18.29
CA HIS A 7 -5.93 -14.49 17.70
C HIS A 7 -5.97 -15.00 16.23
N ASN A 8 -5.62 -14.16 15.26
CA ASN A 8 -5.39 -14.60 13.88
C ASN A 8 -3.93 -15.09 13.70
N SER A 9 -3.76 -16.17 12.95
CA SER A 9 -2.51 -16.82 12.54
C SER A 9 -1.41 -15.93 11.94
N ARG A 10 -1.71 -14.66 11.63
CA ARG A 10 -0.77 -13.67 11.06
C ARG A 10 -0.24 -12.63 12.06
N GLY A 11 -0.62 -12.70 13.33
CA GLY A 11 -0.03 -11.84 14.39
C GLY A 11 -0.50 -10.39 14.43
N TRP A 12 -1.44 -9.99 13.57
CA TRP A 12 -2.10 -8.68 13.60
C TRP A 12 -3.52 -8.86 14.12
N ASN A 13 -3.90 -8.09 15.14
CA ASN A 13 -5.22 -8.15 15.76
C ASN A 13 -6.13 -7.16 15.03
N LEU A 14 -6.73 -7.60 13.93
CA LEU A 14 -7.75 -6.81 13.25
C LEU A 14 -9.05 -6.95 14.04
N ASP A 15 -9.73 -5.83 14.29
CA ASP A 15 -11.05 -5.85 14.95
C ASP A 15 -11.99 -6.80 14.18
N THR A 16 -12.75 -7.64 14.88
CA THR A 16 -13.72 -8.58 14.29
C THR A 16 -14.70 -7.88 13.35
N TYR A 17 -15.01 -6.61 13.60
CA TYR A 17 -15.78 -5.77 12.69
C TYR A 17 -15.09 -5.59 11.34
N LEU A 18 -13.79 -5.30 11.34
CA LEU A 18 -13.03 -5.10 10.10
C LEU A 18 -12.89 -6.40 9.31
N GLU A 19 -12.69 -7.54 9.98
CA GLU A 19 -12.64 -8.84 9.29
C GLU A 19 -13.97 -9.13 8.56
N GLN A 20 -15.11 -8.88 9.22
CA GLN A 20 -16.43 -9.06 8.61
C GLN A 20 -16.70 -8.12 7.41
N GLU A 21 -16.24 -6.87 7.48
CA GLU A 21 -16.39 -5.94 6.36
C GLU A 21 -15.41 -6.27 5.21
N LEU A 22 -14.20 -6.77 5.51
CA LEU A 22 -13.21 -7.18 4.51
C LEU A 22 -13.59 -8.47 3.77
N ASP A 23 -14.38 -9.34 4.38
CA ASP A 23 -14.92 -10.55 3.73
C ASP A 23 -16.00 -10.22 2.67
N ARG A 24 -16.57 -9.02 2.72
CA ARG A 24 -17.51 -8.53 1.69
C ARG A 24 -16.81 -7.97 0.46
N LEU A 25 -15.50 -7.84 0.48
CA LEU A 25 -14.72 -7.29 -0.63
C LEU A 25 -14.44 -8.33 -1.70
N LEU A 26 -14.61 -7.92 -2.95
CA LEU A 26 -14.14 -8.68 -4.11
C LEU A 26 -12.64 -8.44 -4.29
N ARG A 27 -11.84 -9.46 -3.99
CA ARG A 27 -10.36 -9.37 -3.96
C ARG A 27 -9.76 -9.77 -5.30
N LEU A 28 -9.76 -8.84 -6.24
CA LEU A 28 -9.19 -9.07 -7.58
C LEU A 28 -7.71 -9.51 -7.53
N TRP A 29 -6.93 -9.01 -6.56
CA TRP A 29 -5.50 -9.34 -6.41
C TRP A 29 -5.23 -10.79 -6.00
N GLU A 30 -6.23 -11.50 -5.46
CA GLU A 30 -6.13 -12.94 -5.19
C GLU A 30 -6.44 -13.77 -6.44
N THR A 31 -6.97 -13.15 -7.50
CA THR A 31 -7.30 -13.81 -8.77
C THR A 31 -6.09 -13.80 -9.72
N PRO A 32 -5.69 -14.97 -10.26
CA PRO A 32 -4.68 -15.08 -11.31
C PRO A 32 -4.97 -14.14 -12.49
N HIS A 33 -3.93 -13.53 -13.05
CA HIS A 33 -4.05 -12.50 -14.10
C HIS A 33 -4.86 -12.97 -15.32
N ASP A 34 -4.64 -14.21 -15.75
CA ASP A 34 -5.33 -14.88 -16.86
C ASP A 34 -6.83 -15.09 -16.62
N ARG A 35 -7.27 -15.10 -15.35
CA ARG A 35 -8.68 -15.32 -14.97
C ARG A 35 -9.39 -14.07 -14.47
N ARG A 36 -8.72 -12.91 -14.47
CA ARG A 36 -9.33 -11.64 -14.06
C ARG A 36 -10.52 -11.24 -14.94
N GLY A 37 -10.46 -11.53 -16.25
CA GLY A 37 -11.59 -11.26 -17.16
C GLY A 37 -12.86 -12.01 -16.78
N GLU A 38 -12.73 -13.30 -16.44
CA GLU A 38 -13.86 -14.12 -15.96
C GLU A 38 -14.44 -13.58 -14.65
N PHE A 39 -13.56 -13.24 -13.71
CA PHE A 39 -13.93 -12.67 -12.42
C PHE A 39 -14.68 -11.35 -12.57
N LEU A 40 -14.16 -10.44 -13.40
CA LEU A 40 -14.79 -9.15 -13.65
C LEU A 40 -16.15 -9.32 -14.32
N CYS A 41 -16.27 -10.20 -15.32
CA CYS A 41 -17.56 -10.51 -15.94
C CYS A 41 -18.57 -11.09 -14.94
N ALA A 42 -18.13 -11.98 -14.03
CA ALA A 42 -18.99 -12.59 -13.02
C ALA A 42 -19.52 -11.58 -11.99
N HIS A 43 -18.80 -10.47 -11.78
CA HIS A 43 -19.11 -9.49 -10.74
C HIS A 43 -19.41 -8.08 -11.28
N ALA A 44 -19.44 -7.89 -12.59
CA ALA A 44 -19.62 -6.60 -13.25
C ALA A 44 -20.85 -5.82 -12.76
N SER A 45 -21.94 -6.53 -12.46
CA SER A 45 -23.20 -5.95 -11.99
C SER A 45 -23.24 -5.62 -10.49
N SER A 46 -22.31 -6.15 -9.68
CA SER A 46 -22.25 -5.91 -8.23
C SER A 46 -21.17 -4.90 -7.82
N ILE A 47 -20.20 -4.62 -8.71
CA ILE A 47 -19.12 -3.67 -8.46
C ILE A 47 -19.66 -2.22 -8.55
N ARG A 48 -19.68 -1.51 -7.43
CA ARG A 48 -20.08 -0.09 -7.36
C ARG A 48 -18.93 0.87 -7.07
N VAL A 49 -17.87 0.38 -6.44
CA VAL A 49 -16.69 1.17 -6.05
C VAL A 49 -15.47 0.30 -6.30
N VAL A 50 -14.46 0.89 -6.92
CA VAL A 50 -13.15 0.27 -7.12
C VAL A 50 -12.14 1.08 -6.31
N VAL A 51 -11.54 0.42 -5.32
CA VAL A 51 -10.42 0.98 -4.56
C VAL A 51 -9.16 0.36 -5.14
N THR A 52 -8.30 1.20 -5.71
CA THR A 52 -7.08 0.75 -6.38
C THR A 52 -5.88 1.58 -5.92
N GLY A 53 -4.71 0.93 -5.84
CA GLY A 53 -3.41 1.58 -5.69
C GLY A 53 -2.81 2.02 -7.03
N GLY A 54 -3.62 2.01 -8.10
CA GLY A 54 -3.23 2.44 -9.44
C GLY A 54 -3.01 1.26 -10.40
N ASP A 55 -4.08 0.62 -10.84
CA ASP A 55 -4.08 -0.31 -11.98
C ASP A 55 -5.17 0.14 -12.96
N ALA A 56 -4.78 0.36 -14.22
CA ALA A 56 -5.56 1.12 -15.22
C ALA A 56 -6.62 0.28 -15.95
N ASP A 57 -6.46 -1.05 -15.93
CA ASP A 57 -7.22 -1.98 -16.79
C ASP A 57 -8.65 -2.26 -16.28
N LEU A 58 -9.09 -1.60 -15.21
CA LEU A 58 -10.33 -1.91 -14.49
C LEU A 58 -11.57 -1.12 -14.94
N ILE A 59 -11.40 -0.14 -15.82
CA ILE A 59 -12.48 0.81 -16.17
C ILE A 59 -13.51 0.17 -17.12
N ASP A 60 -13.11 -0.82 -17.92
CA ASP A 60 -13.91 -1.38 -19.02
C ASP A 60 -14.96 -2.37 -18.55
N ALA A 61 -14.73 -3.02 -17.41
CA ALA A 61 -15.51 -4.16 -16.99
C ALA A 61 -16.67 -3.84 -16.04
N ALA A 62 -16.80 -2.59 -15.57
CA ALA A 62 -17.83 -2.20 -14.60
C ALA A 62 -18.47 -0.85 -14.99
N PRO A 63 -19.63 -0.83 -15.66
CA PRO A 63 -20.22 0.41 -16.19
C PRO A 63 -20.81 1.36 -15.12
N ASP A 64 -20.76 1.05 -13.82
CA ASP A 64 -21.37 1.82 -12.73
C ASP A 64 -20.42 2.15 -11.55
N HIS A 65 -19.10 2.11 -11.77
CA HIS A 65 -18.10 2.21 -10.69
C HIS A 65 -17.56 3.63 -10.41
N ARG A 66 -16.98 3.80 -9.22
CA ARG A 66 -16.23 4.99 -8.80
C ARG A 66 -14.79 4.57 -8.50
N ALA A 67 -13.80 5.22 -9.11
CA ALA A 67 -12.38 4.86 -8.98
C ALA A 67 -11.62 5.84 -8.05
N VAL A 68 -10.51 5.38 -7.47
CA VAL A 68 -9.62 6.18 -6.61
C VAL A 68 -8.20 6.18 -7.17
N GLY A 69 -7.62 7.37 -7.36
CA GLY A 69 -6.24 7.56 -7.86
C GLY A 69 -6.19 8.36 -9.18
N PHE A 70 -5.27 9.32 -9.28
CA PHE A 70 -5.19 10.25 -10.43
C PHE A 70 -4.20 9.82 -11.53
N ASP A 71 -3.16 9.05 -11.20
CA ASP A 71 -2.04 8.82 -12.15
C ASP A 71 -2.23 7.64 -13.10
N ARG A 72 -3.09 6.68 -12.73
CA ARG A 72 -3.28 5.43 -13.48
C ARG A 72 -4.74 5.13 -13.81
N VAL A 73 -5.63 6.10 -13.61
CA VAL A 73 -7.05 6.01 -14.00
C VAL A 73 -7.23 6.83 -15.27
N ASP A 74 -7.87 6.27 -16.30
CA ASP A 74 -8.23 7.03 -17.51
C ASP A 74 -9.34 8.04 -17.15
N LEU A 75 -8.92 9.24 -16.75
CA LEU A 75 -9.82 10.32 -16.34
C LEU A 75 -10.73 10.79 -17.49
N THR A 76 -10.25 10.70 -18.74
CA THR A 76 -11.04 11.06 -19.92
C THR A 76 -12.20 10.10 -20.07
N ARG A 77 -11.91 8.80 -20.04
CA ARG A 77 -12.93 7.75 -20.12
C ARG A 77 -13.87 7.76 -18.93
N CYS A 78 -13.35 7.97 -17.72
CA CYS A 78 -14.20 8.15 -16.55
C CYS A 78 -15.16 9.33 -16.72
N ARG A 79 -14.71 10.44 -17.29
CA ARG A 79 -15.55 11.61 -17.56
C ARG A 79 -16.62 11.32 -18.61
N GLU A 80 -16.28 10.61 -19.69
CA GLU A 80 -17.22 10.21 -20.75
C GLU A 80 -18.34 9.30 -20.23
N HIS A 81 -18.02 8.40 -19.31
CA HIS A 81 -18.99 7.51 -18.66
C HIS A 81 -19.64 8.07 -17.39
N GLY A 82 -19.34 9.32 -17.00
CA GLY A 82 -19.92 9.97 -15.82
C GLY A 82 -19.42 9.47 -14.47
N PHE A 83 -18.27 8.77 -14.43
CA PHE A 83 -17.65 8.26 -13.22
C PHE A 83 -17.02 9.39 -12.40
N ARG A 84 -17.27 9.38 -11.09
CA ARG A 84 -16.58 10.27 -10.13
C ARG A 84 -15.33 9.61 -9.61
N VAL A 85 -14.21 10.31 -9.72
CA VAL A 85 -12.91 9.90 -9.21
C VAL A 85 -12.55 10.78 -8.01
N THR A 86 -12.12 10.15 -6.91
CA THR A 86 -11.68 10.85 -5.70
C THR A 86 -10.34 10.30 -5.26
N ASN A 87 -9.46 11.11 -4.67
CA ASN A 87 -8.24 10.62 -4.00
C ASN A 87 -8.28 10.97 -2.52
N THR A 88 -7.21 10.60 -1.83
CA THR A 88 -6.90 11.02 -0.46
C THR A 88 -5.79 12.06 -0.53
N PRO A 89 -6.09 13.33 -0.87
CA PRO A 89 -5.09 14.38 -0.91
C PRO A 89 -4.63 14.69 0.52
N ASP A 90 -3.42 15.26 0.64
CA ASP A 90 -2.87 15.88 1.85
C ASP A 90 -2.59 14.97 3.07
N VAL A 91 -3.10 13.74 3.11
CA VAL A 91 -2.95 12.84 4.28
C VAL A 91 -1.56 12.24 4.45
N LEU A 92 -0.69 12.33 3.44
CA LEU A 92 0.62 11.68 3.39
C LEU A 92 1.78 12.66 3.18
N THR A 93 1.48 13.96 3.16
CA THR A 93 2.48 15.02 2.93
C THR A 93 3.54 15.02 4.03
N ASP A 94 3.12 14.97 5.29
CA ASP A 94 4.02 15.03 6.43
C ASP A 94 4.88 13.77 6.54
N ASP A 95 4.30 12.58 6.36
CA ASP A 95 5.06 11.31 6.36
C ASP A 95 6.10 11.25 5.23
N VAL A 96 5.77 11.77 4.04
CA VAL A 96 6.73 11.85 2.92
C VAL A 96 7.85 12.83 3.24
N ALA A 97 7.55 13.97 3.88
CA ALA A 97 8.54 14.94 4.30
C ALA A 97 9.50 14.36 5.36
N ASP A 98 8.96 13.67 6.37
CA ASP A 98 9.73 12.98 7.41
C ASP A 98 10.65 11.92 6.81
N LEU A 99 10.13 11.12 5.87
CA LEU A 99 10.94 10.11 5.19
C LEU A 99 12.05 10.74 4.35
N ALA A 100 11.79 11.86 3.66
CA ALA A 100 12.80 12.55 2.86
C ALA A 100 13.96 13.07 3.75
N VAL A 101 13.64 13.70 4.87
CA VAL A 101 14.65 14.16 5.85
C VAL A 101 15.39 12.97 6.46
N GLY A 102 14.67 11.91 6.84
CA GLY A 102 15.25 10.68 7.36
C GLY A 102 16.25 10.04 6.39
N LEU A 103 15.89 9.95 5.10
CA LEU A 103 16.77 9.43 4.06
C LEU A 103 18.00 10.31 3.84
N ALA A 104 17.85 11.64 3.85
CA ALA A 104 18.97 12.56 3.74
C ALA A 104 19.98 12.37 4.89
N ILE A 105 19.49 12.30 6.13
CA ILE A 105 20.34 12.02 7.32
C ILE A 105 20.98 10.64 7.20
N ALA A 106 20.20 9.61 6.84
CA ALA A 106 20.68 8.24 6.71
C ALA A 106 21.78 8.10 5.67
N ALA A 107 21.68 8.80 4.54
CA ALA A 107 22.69 8.84 3.50
C ALA A 107 23.97 9.54 3.98
N LEU A 108 23.86 10.76 4.52
CA LEU A 108 24.99 11.56 4.98
C LEU A 108 25.77 10.90 6.13
N ARG A 109 25.05 10.23 7.03
CA ARG A 109 25.62 9.53 8.20
C ARG A 109 25.88 8.05 7.95
N ARG A 110 25.59 7.55 6.75
CA ARG A 110 25.72 6.13 6.36
C ARG A 110 25.06 5.17 7.36
N ILE A 111 23.90 5.55 7.89
CA ILE A 111 23.20 4.79 8.94
C ILE A 111 22.99 3.31 8.58
N PRO A 112 22.52 2.94 7.36
CA PRO A 112 22.33 1.53 7.02
C PRO A 112 23.62 0.71 7.02
N HIS A 113 24.74 1.35 6.66
CA HIS A 113 26.04 0.70 6.66
C HIS A 113 26.59 0.55 8.08
N ALA A 114 26.34 1.53 8.95
CA ALA A 114 26.69 1.46 10.37
C ALA A 114 25.90 0.36 11.09
N ASP A 115 24.59 0.25 10.85
CA ASP A 115 23.73 -0.82 11.38
C ASP A 115 24.25 -2.20 10.93
N SER A 116 24.52 -2.37 9.63
CA SER A 116 25.09 -3.62 9.09
C SER A 116 26.43 -3.98 9.72
N TYR A 117 27.30 -3.00 9.92
CA TYR A 117 28.62 -3.17 10.54
C TYR A 117 28.52 -3.65 11.99
N VAL A 118 27.60 -3.06 12.77
CA VAL A 118 27.35 -3.47 14.16
C VAL A 118 26.77 -4.89 14.22
N ARG A 119 25.79 -5.20 13.37
CA ARG A 119 25.17 -6.55 13.30
C ARG A 119 26.15 -7.63 12.90
N ALA A 120 27.13 -7.31 12.06
CA ALA A 120 28.23 -8.21 11.70
C ALA A 120 29.24 -8.45 12.83
N GLY A 121 29.05 -7.84 14.02
CA GLY A 121 29.95 -7.99 15.17
C GLY A 121 31.29 -7.27 15.01
N LEU A 122 31.51 -6.60 13.88
CA LEU A 122 32.77 -5.94 13.53
C LEU A 122 33.12 -4.81 14.51
N TRP A 123 32.11 -4.21 15.12
CA TRP A 123 32.32 -3.18 16.13
C TRP A 123 33.11 -3.67 17.35
N LYS A 124 32.87 -4.92 17.77
CA LYS A 124 33.64 -5.57 18.84
C LYS A 124 34.99 -6.08 18.35
N ALA A 125 35.05 -6.59 17.11
CA ALA A 125 36.25 -7.20 16.53
C ALA A 125 37.35 -6.16 16.19
N ASN A 126 36.99 -4.97 15.73
CA ASN A 126 37.93 -3.91 15.30
C ASN A 126 38.12 -2.79 16.36
N HIS A 127 38.06 -3.12 17.65
CA HIS A 127 38.23 -2.16 18.75
C HIS A 127 37.35 -0.88 18.65
N GLY A 128 36.17 -0.98 18.06
CA GLY A 128 35.20 0.12 18.08
C GLY A 128 35.19 1.07 16.89
N TYR A 129 36.09 0.94 15.91
CA TYR A 129 36.25 1.98 14.87
C TYR A 129 35.40 1.73 13.61
N TYR A 130 34.29 2.46 13.49
CA TYR A 130 33.55 2.67 12.24
C TYR A 130 33.93 4.04 11.68
N GLY A 131 34.51 4.09 10.47
CA GLY A 131 35.07 5.32 9.91
C GLY A 131 34.04 6.45 9.77
N LEU A 132 34.37 7.63 10.33
CA LEU A 132 33.55 8.84 10.20
C LEU A 132 33.54 9.32 8.75
N THR A 133 32.40 9.84 8.29
CA THR A 133 32.20 10.35 6.92
C THR A 133 32.80 11.74 6.67
N THR A 134 33.63 12.27 7.57
CA THR A 134 34.25 13.58 7.40
C THR A 134 35.41 13.54 6.40
N ARG A 135 35.19 14.15 5.25
CA ARG A 135 36.19 14.85 4.45
C ARG A 135 35.69 16.26 4.18
#